data_AF-A0A815WAF0-F1
#
_entry.id   AF-A0A815WAF0-F1
#
_cell.length_a   1.000
_cell.length_b   1.000
_cell.length_c   1.000
_cell.angle_alpha   90.00
_cell.angle_beta   90.00
_cell.angle_gamma   90.00
#
_symmetry.space_group_name_H-M   'P 1'
#
loop_
_entity.id
_entity.type
_entity.pdbx_description
1 polymer ?
#
loop_
_entity_poly.entity_id
_entity_poly.type
_entity_poly.pdbx_seq_one_letter_code
_entity_poly.pdbx_strand_id
1 'polypeptide(L)' 'YGYNEIFPFEKIEIDLIYYFIRMRLAMSVTISAHQKQIQPDNHYLVISEKPAWNLLEKLTNIDLNIVHQTFRSICHFSN' A
#
# COMPACT_ATOMS: atom_id res chain seq x y z
N TYR A 1 -0.80 13.55 -12.85
CA TYR A 1 -0.83 14.94 -12.35
C TYR A 1 -1.47 14.90 -10.97
N GLY A 2 -0.72 15.27 -9.94
CA GLY A 2 -0.97 14.89 -8.53
C GLY A 2 0.18 15.38 -7.63
N TYR A 3 0.37 14.78 -6.45
CA TYR A 3 1.36 15.26 -5.46
C TYR A 3 2.76 15.52 -6.04
N ASN A 4 3.24 14.65 -6.94
CA ASN A 4 4.56 14.78 -7.59
C ASN A 4 4.77 16.08 -8.40
N GLU A 5 3.73 16.77 -8.82
CA GLU A 5 3.88 18.07 -9.52
C GLU A 5 4.12 19.22 -8.56
N ILE A 6 3.58 19.12 -7.34
CA ILE A 6 3.69 20.14 -6.30
C ILE A 6 4.96 19.89 -5.49
N PHE A 7 5.26 18.62 -5.22
CA PHE A 7 6.42 18.16 -4.47
C PHE A 7 7.00 16.92 -5.15
N PRO A 8 8.00 17.11 -6.05
CA PRO A 8 8.61 16.02 -6.79
C PRO A 8 9.28 15.01 -5.87
N PHE A 9 9.00 13.73 -6.09
CA PHE A 9 9.67 12.65 -5.39
C PHE A 9 11.09 12.44 -5.92
N GLU A 10 12.00 12.05 -5.04
CA GLU A 10 13.27 11.46 -5.41
C GLU A 10 13.08 10.05 -5.95
N LYS A 11 14.02 9.58 -6.79
CA LYS A 11 13.98 8.23 -7.35
C LYS A 11 13.84 7.15 -6.27
N ILE A 12 14.53 7.31 -5.15
CA ILE A 12 14.48 6.37 -4.03
C ILE A 12 13.10 6.35 -3.35
N GLU A 13 12.43 7.51 -3.24
CA GLU A 13 11.10 7.60 -2.67
C GLU A 13 10.09 6.85 -3.55
N ILE A 14 10.20 7.01 -4.87
CA ILE A 14 9.35 6.31 -5.86
C ILE A 14 9.49 4.79 -5.73
N ASP A 15 10.72 4.30 -5.59
CA ASP A 15 10.99 2.86 -5.42
C ASP A 15 10.41 2.32 -4.09
N LEU A 16 10.26 3.17 -3.08
CA LEU A 16 9.72 2.80 -1.77
C LEU A 16 8.18 2.83 -1.69
N ILE A 17 7.50 3.57 -2.57
CA ILE A 17 6.02 3.72 -2.54
C ILE A 17 5.32 2.36 -2.48
N TYR A 18 5.77 1.40 -3.28
CA TYR A 18 5.14 0.08 -3.32
C TYR A 18 5.22 -0.67 -1.99
N TYR A 19 6.37 -0.57 -1.33
CA TYR A 19 6.58 -1.16 -0.01
C TYR A 19 5.74 -0.45 1.05
N PHE A 20 5.63 0.88 0.99
CA PHE A 20 4.80 1.64 1.93
C PHE A 20 3.30 1.35 1.78
N ILE A 21 2.80 1.15 0.56
CA ILE A 21 1.42 0.70 0.33
C ILE A 21 1.18 -0.64 1.03
N ARG A 22 2.06 -1.63 0.80
CA ARG A 22 1.96 -2.96 1.41
C ARG A 22 2.07 -2.90 2.93
N MET A 23 2.99 -2.09 3.45
CA MET A 23 3.17 -1.88 4.89
C MET A 23 1.92 -1.27 5.53
N ARG A 24 1.31 -0.25 4.92
CA ARG A 24 0.09 0.37 5.42
C ARG A 24 -1.08 -0.62 5.47
N LEU A 25 -1.20 -1.49 4.47
CA LEU A 25 -2.21 -2.55 4.45
C LEU A 25 -1.94 -3.59 5.55
N ALA A 26 -0.69 -4.04 5.70
CA ALA A 26 -0.28 -4.97 6.75
C ALA A 26 -0.58 -4.41 8.16
N MET A 27 -0.31 -3.11 8.38
CA MET A 27 -0.70 -2.42 9.61
C MET A 27 -2.21 -2.45 9.82
N SER A 28 -3.00 -2.15 8.78
CA SER A 28 -4.46 -2.11 8.88
C SER A 28 -5.05 -3.47 9.29
N VAL A 29 -4.58 -4.56 8.68
CA VAL A 29 -5.05 -5.92 9.03
C VAL A 29 -4.56 -6.37 10.40
N THR A 30 -3.33 -6.00 10.79
CA THR A 30 -2.78 -6.30 12.12
C THR A 30 -3.57 -5.59 13.21
N ILE A 31 -3.86 -4.29 13.02
CA ILE A 31 -4.65 -3.49 13.95
C ILE A 31 -6.07 -4.06 14.07
N SER A 32 -6.71 -4.40 12.94
CA SER A 32 -8.05 -5.01 12.96
C SER A 32 -8.07 -6.36 13.71
N ALA A 33 -7.08 -7.23 13.45
CA ALA A 33 -6.95 -8.50 14.14
C ALA A 33 -6.77 -8.34 15.66
N HIS A 34 -5.93 -7.39 16.08
CA HIS A 34 -5.75 -7.07 17.50
C HIS A 34 -7.02 -6.50 18.14
N GLN A 35 -7.71 -5.59 17.45
CA GLN A 35 -8.95 -4.99 17.93
C GLN A 35 -10.08 -6.02 18.10
N LYS A 36 -10.19 -7.02 17.23
CA LYS A 36 -11.15 -8.13 17.39
C LYS A 36 -10.95 -8.91 18.69
N GLN A 37 -9.70 -9.06 19.13
CA GLN A 37 -9.41 -9.78 20.38
C GLN A 37 -9.86 -8.97 21.60
N ILE A 38 -9.82 -7.64 21.52
CA ILE A 38 -10.20 -6.73 22.62
C ILE A 38 -11.71 -6.45 22.62
N GLN A 39 -12.33 -6.35 21.44
CA GLN A 39 -13.73 -5.96 21.26
C GLN A 39 -14.46 -6.89 20.27
N PRO A 40 -14.73 -8.16 20.65
CA PRO A 40 -15.27 -9.16 19.73
C PRO A 40 -16.67 -8.82 19.17
N ASP A 41 -17.48 -8.07 19.92
CA ASP A 41 -18.84 -7.69 19.51
C ASP A 41 -18.88 -6.46 18.57
N ASN A 42 -17.75 -5.78 18.38
CA ASN A 42 -17.68 -4.59 17.54
C ASN A 42 -17.41 -4.95 16.07
N HIS A 43 -18.46 -5.38 15.38
CA HIS A 43 -18.44 -5.73 13.95
C HIS A 43 -18.02 -4.58 13.02
N TYR A 44 -17.98 -3.34 13.51
CA TYR A 44 -17.53 -2.20 12.69
C TYR A 44 -16.01 -2.21 12.46
N LEU A 45 -15.24 -2.78 13.39
CA LEU A 45 -13.76 -2.81 13.35
C LEU A 45 -13.18 -3.71 12.24
N VAL A 46 -14.05 -4.47 11.57
CA VAL A 46 -13.66 -5.52 10.62
C VAL A 46 -14.12 -5.25 9.19
N ILE A 47 -14.89 -4.16 8.98
CA ILE A 47 -15.45 -3.79 7.66
C ILE A 47 -14.33 -3.53 6.65
N SER A 48 -13.21 -2.95 7.08
CA SER A 48 -12.06 -2.61 6.24
C SER A 48 -11.04 -3.74 6.08
N GLU A 49 -11.18 -4.84 6.83
CA GLU A 49 -10.15 -5.89 6.90
C GLU A 49 -10.12 -6.78 5.66
N LYS A 50 -11.28 -7.30 5.23
CA LYS A 50 -11.40 -8.13 4.03
C LYS A 50 -10.88 -7.42 2.76
N PRO A 51 -11.26 -6.16 2.45
CA PRO A 51 -10.69 -5.48 1.29
C PRO A 51 -9.18 -5.21 1.43
N ALA A 52 -8.66 -5.01 2.64
CA ALA A 52 -7.23 -4.83 2.87
C ALA A 52 -6.43 -6.12 2.59
N TRP A 53 -6.91 -7.28 3.06
CA TRP A 53 -6.32 -8.58 2.73
C TRP A 53 -6.35 -8.86 1.22
N ASN A 54 -7.52 -8.68 0.59
CA ASN A 54 -7.67 -8.89 -0.85
C ASN A 54 -6.67 -8.06 -1.67
N LEU A 55 -6.42 -6.81 -1.26
CA LEU A 55 -5.45 -5.97 -1.94
C LEU A 55 -4.02 -6.41 -1.64
N LEU A 56 -3.69 -6.73 -0.39
CA LEU A 56 -2.36 -7.19 -0.01
C LEU A 56 -1.95 -8.46 -0.79
N GLU A 57 -2.85 -9.43 -0.93
CA GLU A 57 -2.65 -10.65 -1.72
C GLU A 57 -2.44 -10.38 -3.21
N LYS A 58 -3.20 -9.42 -3.78
CA LYS A 58 -2.98 -8.99 -5.17
C LYS A 58 -1.60 -8.39 -5.34
N LEU A 59 -1.18 -7.50 -4.43
CA LEU A 59 0.12 -6.84 -4.47
C LEU A 59 1.28 -7.81 -4.27
N THR A 60 1.11 -8.92 -3.55
CA THR A 60 2.18 -9.92 -3.41
C THR A 60 2.49 -10.67 -4.72
N ASN A 61 1.58 -10.65 -5.69
CA ASN A 61 1.72 -11.38 -6.96
C ASN A 61 2.21 -10.51 -8.13
N ILE A 62 2.48 -9.22 -7.91
CA ILE A 62 2.96 -8.31 -8.96
C ILE A 62 4.49 -8.27 -8.96
N ASP A 63 5.09 -8.39 -10.14
CA ASP A 63 6.54 -8.26 -10.34
C ASP A 63 7.03 -6.85 -9.95
N LEU A 64 7.97 -6.78 -9.01
CA LEU A 64 8.52 -5.53 -8.49
C LEU A 64 9.24 -4.69 -9.56
N ASN A 65 9.88 -5.31 -10.56
CA ASN A 65 10.52 -4.58 -11.64
C ASN A 65 9.49 -3.85 -12.51
N ILE A 66 8.36 -4.50 -12.79
CA ILE A 66 7.24 -3.87 -13.51
C ILE A 66 6.71 -2.67 -12.72
N VAL A 67 6.54 -2.83 -11.41
CA VAL A 67 6.08 -1.74 -10.53
C VAL A 67 7.06 -0.57 -10.56
N HIS A 68 8.35 -0.81 -10.31
CA HIS A 68 9.36 0.26 -10.28
C HIS A 68 9.44 0.97 -11.63
N GLN A 69 9.45 0.24 -12.75
CA GLN A 69 9.46 0.86 -14.08
C GLN A 69 8.21 1.72 -14.32
N THR A 70 7.03 1.21 -13.94
CA THR A 70 5.76 1.92 -14.10
C THR A 70 5.75 3.20 -13.27
N PHE A 71 6.09 3.12 -11.98
CA PHE A 71 6.07 4.28 -11.08
C PHE A 71 7.08 5.33 -11.50
N ARG A 72 8.32 4.93 -11.83
CA ARG A 72 9.35 5.84 -12.32
C ARG A 72 8.94 6.53 -13.62
N SER A 73 8.38 5.80 -14.58
CA SER A 73 7.92 6.36 -15.86
C SER A 73 6.84 7.43 -15.68
N ILE A 74 5.84 7.17 -14.81
CA ILE A 74 4.75 8.11 -14.54
C ILE A 74 5.26 9.35 -13.78
N CYS A 75 6.28 9.19 -12.93
CA CYS A 75 6.94 10.30 -12.23
C CYS A 75 8.04 10.98 -13.06
N HIS A 76 8.11 10.73 -14.37
CA HIS A 76 9.09 11.30 -15.30
C HIS A 76 10.55 10.94 -15.01
N PHE A 77 10.80 9.90 -14.24
CA PHE A 77 12.11 9.25 -14.11
C PHE A 77 12.20 8.13 -15.15
N SER A 78 12.30 8.51 -16.43
CA SER A 78 12.65 7.54 -17.48
C SER A 78 14.17 7.44 -17.51
N ASN A 79 14.70 6.21 -17.51
CA ASN A 79 16.10 5.99 -17.88
C ASN A 79 16.31 6.39 -19.35
#